data_AF-A0A651H0W9-F1
#
_entry.id   AF-A0A651H0W9-F1
#
_cell.length_a   1.000
_cell.length_b   1.000
_cell.length_c   1.000
_cell.angle_alpha   90.00
_cell.angle_beta   90.00
_cell.angle_gamma   90.00
#
_symmetry.space_group_name_H-M   'P 1'
#
loop_
_entity.id
_entity.type
_entity.pdbx_description
1 polymer ?
#
loop_
_entity_poly.entity_id
_entity_poly.type
_entity_poly.pdbx_seq_one_letter_code
_entity_poly.pdbx_strand_id
1 'polypeptide(L)'
;MLAARQTAWRAAPTLNRLLALVDVATALDQLAPVLAEEADRAGGEPLARRRDLAAGLLLLAGRVDDAIRLVDATNDGGWDSGRHPAPVVVAFLLTGASDAARHEEWGDSLLLELLDRANNTGWRYDRLRADDGLETLRTTLTDDGVPEAIGRYRAIPPDDLLLSTLLTDSLERHSPSAAARQRWLSTGRRLVDVRIDEVVGGQHRAAYARVAHLAAACAEAIRLAAGPEDAGGFLDDLHARYPRHSLFRRELRTVADQSPLLG
;
A
#
# COMPACT_ATOMS: atom_id res chain seq x y z
N MET A 1 -11.13 -12.27 24.28
CA MET A 1 -10.68 -10.96 23.76
C MET A 1 -10.55 -10.96 22.24
N LEU A 2 -9.84 -11.92 21.62
CA LEU A 2 -9.79 -12.08 20.16
C LEU A 2 -11.17 -12.09 19.49
N ALA A 3 -12.10 -12.92 20.00
CA ALA A 3 -13.47 -12.97 19.50
C ALA A 3 -14.17 -11.60 19.50
N ALA A 4 -13.94 -10.77 20.53
CA ALA A 4 -14.51 -9.42 20.58
C ALA A 4 -13.89 -8.49 19.52
N ARG A 5 -12.58 -8.62 19.23
CA ARG A 5 -11.92 -7.89 18.14
C ARG A 5 -12.43 -8.33 16.77
N GLN A 6 -12.61 -9.63 16.55
CA GLN A 6 -13.22 -10.17 15.32
C GLN A 6 -14.65 -9.65 15.16
N THR A 7 -15.48 -9.68 16.21
CA THR A 7 -16.84 -9.13 16.16
C THR A 7 -16.83 -7.64 15.82
N ALA A 8 -15.98 -6.83 16.46
CA ALA A 8 -15.88 -5.40 16.19
C ALA A 8 -15.41 -5.10 14.75
N TRP A 9 -14.39 -5.83 14.28
CA TRP A 9 -13.89 -5.77 12.90
C TRP A 9 -15.00 -6.07 11.90
N ARG A 10 -15.69 -7.21 12.08
CA ARG A 10 -16.77 -7.66 11.19
C ARG A 10 -17.98 -6.73 11.20
N ALA A 11 -18.28 -6.09 12.33
CA ALA A 11 -19.41 -5.18 12.45
C ALA A 11 -19.17 -3.83 11.74
N ALA A 12 -17.95 -3.28 11.85
CA ALA A 12 -17.61 -2.00 11.25
C ALA A 12 -16.09 -1.90 10.98
N PRO A 13 -15.62 -2.34 9.80
CA PRO A 13 -14.21 -2.36 9.42
C PRO A 13 -13.60 -0.96 9.36
N THR A 14 -12.54 -0.78 10.13
CA THR A 14 -11.65 0.39 10.11
C THR A 14 -10.21 -0.07 10.18
N LEU A 15 -9.26 0.74 9.70
CA LEU A 15 -7.85 0.38 9.78
C LEU A 15 -7.44 0.08 11.22
N ASN A 16 -7.82 0.92 12.18
CA ASN A 16 -7.52 0.70 13.61
C ASN A 16 -8.05 -0.65 14.13
N ARG A 17 -9.21 -1.09 13.65
CA ARG A 17 -9.78 -2.40 14.04
C ARG A 17 -9.05 -3.56 13.40
N LEU A 18 -8.56 -3.41 12.17
CA LEU A 18 -7.66 -4.39 11.55
C LEU A 18 -6.35 -4.50 12.34
N LEU A 19 -5.72 -3.37 12.65
CA LEU A 19 -4.48 -3.30 13.39
C LEU A 19 -4.64 -3.90 14.80
N ALA A 20 -5.71 -3.54 15.52
CA ALA A 20 -6.01 -4.10 16.84
C ALA A 20 -6.33 -5.61 16.78
N LEU A 21 -6.93 -6.09 15.69
CA LEU A 21 -7.14 -7.52 15.48
C LEU A 21 -5.81 -8.24 15.27
N VAL A 22 -4.92 -7.70 14.44
CA VAL A 22 -3.59 -8.23 14.18
C VAL A 22 -2.77 -8.30 15.46
N ASP A 23 -2.66 -7.19 16.22
CA ASP A 23 -1.89 -7.12 17.47
C ASP A 23 -2.35 -8.19 18.47
N VAL A 24 -3.67 -8.31 18.69
CA VAL A 24 -4.25 -9.31 19.60
C VAL A 24 -4.04 -10.73 19.09
N ALA A 25 -4.19 -10.98 17.78
CA ALA A 25 -3.97 -12.30 17.21
C ALA A 25 -2.49 -12.72 17.30
N THR A 26 -1.56 -11.78 17.13
CA THR A 26 -0.12 -11.99 17.33
C THR A 26 0.19 -12.31 18.79
N ALA A 27 -0.37 -11.57 19.75
CA ALA A 27 -0.18 -11.82 21.18
C ALA A 27 -0.66 -13.20 21.65
N LEU A 28 -1.56 -13.82 20.88
CA LEU A 28 -2.13 -15.13 21.17
C LEU A 28 -1.55 -16.25 20.30
N ASP A 29 -0.55 -15.97 19.46
CA ASP A 29 0.01 -16.91 18.48
C ASP A 29 -1.06 -17.51 17.55
N GLN A 30 -2.03 -16.68 17.15
CA GLN A 30 -3.18 -17.04 16.32
C GLN A 30 -3.29 -16.19 15.06
N LEU A 31 -2.24 -15.43 14.70
CA LEU A 31 -2.28 -14.50 13.58
C LEU A 31 -2.67 -15.17 12.26
N ALA A 32 -1.96 -16.24 11.87
CA ALA A 32 -2.19 -16.92 10.59
C ALA A 32 -3.62 -17.48 10.43
N PRO A 33 -4.18 -18.28 11.38
CA PRO A 33 -5.54 -18.78 11.23
C PRO A 33 -6.60 -17.66 11.27
N VAL A 34 -6.38 -16.59 12.06
CA VAL A 34 -7.30 -15.44 12.09
C VAL A 34 -7.30 -14.69 10.76
N LEU A 35 -6.13 -14.40 10.19
CA LEU A 35 -6.04 -13.71 8.90
C LEU A 35 -6.64 -14.54 7.77
N ALA A 36 -6.41 -15.85 7.73
CA ALA A 36 -7.03 -16.73 6.75
C ALA A 36 -8.56 -16.72 6.86
N GLU A 37 -9.07 -16.86 8.09
CA GLU A 37 -10.50 -16.85 8.38
C GLU A 37 -11.17 -15.51 7.98
N GLU A 38 -10.56 -14.36 8.29
CA GLU A 38 -11.12 -13.07 7.89
C GLU A 38 -10.98 -12.84 6.38
N ALA A 39 -9.90 -13.29 5.76
CA ALA A 39 -9.68 -13.14 4.32
C ALA A 39 -10.70 -13.92 3.49
N ASP A 40 -11.16 -15.08 3.96
CA ASP A 40 -12.28 -15.82 3.34
C ASP A 40 -13.58 -15.01 3.31
N ARG A 41 -13.72 -14.02 4.21
CA ARG A 41 -14.88 -13.11 4.28
C ARG A 41 -14.65 -11.78 3.56
N ALA A 42 -13.51 -11.58 2.90
CA ALA A 42 -13.14 -10.29 2.33
C ALA A 42 -14.14 -9.72 1.30
N GLY A 43 -14.88 -10.59 0.61
CA GLY A 43 -15.91 -10.20 -0.37
C GLY A 43 -17.28 -9.86 0.24
N GLY A 44 -17.49 -10.09 1.55
CA GLY A 44 -18.77 -9.88 2.21
C GLY A 44 -18.98 -8.46 2.75
N GLU A 45 -20.24 -8.08 2.98
CA GLU A 45 -20.56 -6.85 3.73
C GLU A 45 -20.18 -7.01 5.21
N PRO A 46 -19.73 -5.93 5.89
CA PRO A 46 -19.55 -4.55 5.41
C PRO A 46 -18.23 -4.29 4.65
N LEU A 47 -17.33 -5.27 4.57
CA LEU A 47 -15.98 -5.11 4.03
C LEU A 47 -15.97 -4.87 2.51
N ALA A 48 -16.99 -5.34 1.79
CA ALA A 48 -17.23 -5.04 0.37
C ALA A 48 -17.26 -3.53 0.05
N ARG A 49 -17.63 -2.67 1.02
CA ARG A 49 -17.64 -1.19 0.90
C ARG A 49 -16.31 -0.53 1.25
N ARG A 50 -15.34 -1.31 1.75
CA ARG A 50 -14.00 -0.93 2.20
C ARG A 50 -12.97 -1.80 1.49
N ARG A 51 -12.97 -1.75 0.16
CA ARG A 51 -12.10 -2.57 -0.69
C ARG A 51 -10.61 -2.31 -0.43
N ASP A 52 -10.25 -1.10 0.01
CA ASP A 52 -8.94 -0.74 0.55
C ASP A 52 -8.51 -1.66 1.71
N LEU A 53 -9.39 -1.83 2.69
CA LEU A 53 -9.13 -2.68 3.85
C LEU A 53 -9.20 -4.17 3.51
N ALA A 54 -10.10 -4.56 2.61
CA ALA A 54 -10.18 -5.92 2.09
C ALA A 54 -8.86 -6.32 1.41
N ALA A 55 -8.29 -5.43 0.58
CA ALA A 55 -7.00 -5.65 -0.06
C ALA A 55 -5.87 -5.76 0.97
N GLY A 56 -5.80 -4.86 1.95
CA GLY A 56 -4.82 -4.94 3.03
C GLY A 56 -4.88 -6.27 3.78
N LEU A 57 -6.08 -6.72 4.14
CA LEU A 57 -6.30 -8.02 4.79
C LEU A 57 -5.84 -9.20 3.92
N LEU A 58 -6.19 -9.20 2.62
CA LEU A 58 -5.78 -10.26 1.69
C LEU A 58 -4.25 -10.33 1.57
N LEU A 59 -3.58 -9.19 1.49
CA LEU A 59 -2.11 -9.12 1.41
C LEU A 59 -1.44 -9.58 2.70
N LEU A 60 -1.98 -9.22 3.87
CA LEU A 60 -1.49 -9.72 5.16
C LEU A 60 -1.67 -11.24 5.28
N ALA A 61 -2.74 -11.79 4.70
CA ALA A 61 -3.00 -13.22 4.64
C ALA A 61 -2.22 -13.97 3.53
N GLY A 62 -1.33 -13.28 2.79
CA GLY A 62 -0.57 -13.86 1.68
C GLY A 62 -1.38 -14.15 0.40
N ARG A 63 -2.63 -13.70 0.32
CA ARG A 63 -3.56 -13.92 -0.81
C ARG A 63 -3.43 -12.83 -1.87
N VAL A 64 -2.22 -12.68 -2.41
CA VAL A 64 -1.87 -11.59 -3.33
C VAL A 64 -2.70 -11.61 -4.61
N ASP A 65 -2.94 -12.78 -5.19
CA ASP A 65 -3.75 -12.92 -6.42
C ASP A 65 -5.21 -12.48 -6.19
N ASP A 66 -5.74 -12.67 -4.98
CA ASP A 66 -7.10 -12.24 -4.64
C ASP A 66 -7.18 -10.73 -4.47
N ALA A 67 -6.13 -10.12 -3.92
CA ALA A 67 -6.01 -8.67 -3.85
C ALA A 67 -5.91 -8.04 -5.26
N ILE A 68 -5.18 -8.67 -6.18
CA ILE A 68 -5.12 -8.26 -7.60
C ILE A 68 -6.50 -8.37 -8.25
N ARG A 69 -7.19 -9.52 -8.09
CA ARG A 69 -8.55 -9.70 -8.62
C ARG A 69 -9.53 -8.66 -8.07
N LEU A 70 -9.39 -8.27 -6.80
CA LEU A 70 -10.21 -7.22 -6.20
C LEU A 70 -9.97 -5.86 -6.88
N VAL A 71 -8.72 -5.54 -7.26
CA VAL A 71 -8.41 -4.33 -8.05
C VAL A 71 -9.08 -4.38 -9.41
N ASP A 72 -8.88 -5.46 -10.17
CA ASP A 72 -9.43 -5.58 -11.52
C ASP A 72 -10.97 -5.60 -11.53
N ALA A 73 -11.62 -6.05 -10.44
CA ALA A 73 -13.07 -6.02 -10.28
C ALA A 73 -13.62 -4.64 -9.82
N THR A 74 -12.76 -3.70 -9.43
CA THR A 74 -13.16 -2.39 -8.93
C THR A 74 -13.22 -1.39 -10.07
N ASN A 75 -14.43 -0.95 -10.43
CA ASN A 75 -14.66 0.05 -11.47
C ASN A 75 -15.00 1.45 -10.90
N ASP A 76 -14.60 1.72 -9.65
CA ASP A 76 -15.08 2.89 -8.91
C ASP A 76 -14.20 4.12 -9.17
N GLY A 77 -14.68 5.08 -9.97
CA GLY A 77 -14.45 6.54 -9.91
C GLY A 77 -13.04 7.14 -9.77
N GLY A 78 -11.98 6.34 -9.79
CA GLY A 78 -10.59 6.75 -9.56
C GLY A 78 -10.06 6.42 -8.16
N TRP A 79 -8.74 6.29 -8.05
CA TRP A 79 -8.04 5.83 -6.83
C TRP A 79 -8.12 6.81 -5.64
N ASP A 80 -8.67 8.00 -5.85
CA ASP A 80 -8.72 9.08 -4.85
C ASP A 80 -9.88 8.91 -3.83
N SER A 81 -10.78 7.93 -4.03
CA SER A 81 -11.94 7.70 -3.16
C SER A 81 -11.60 7.20 -1.74
N GLY A 82 -10.32 6.91 -1.47
CA GLY A 82 -9.83 6.35 -0.21
C GLY A 82 -10.31 4.92 0.09
N ARG A 83 -11.15 4.35 -0.79
CA ARG A 83 -11.72 3.00 -0.69
C ARG A 83 -11.25 2.10 -1.81
N HIS A 84 -10.55 2.65 -2.80
CA HIS A 84 -10.01 1.90 -3.92
C HIS A 84 -8.87 0.98 -3.44
N PRO A 85 -8.83 -0.30 -3.86
CA PRO A 85 -7.80 -1.25 -3.42
C PRO A 85 -6.42 -0.99 -4.04
N ALA A 86 -6.35 -0.49 -5.28
CA ALA A 86 -5.10 -0.34 -6.03
C ALA A 86 -3.98 0.41 -5.30
N PRO A 87 -4.22 1.55 -4.62
CA PRO A 87 -3.28 2.16 -3.68
C PRO A 87 -2.40 1.21 -2.87
N VAL A 88 -3.02 0.27 -2.15
CA VAL A 88 -2.34 -0.64 -1.24
C VAL A 88 -1.70 -1.79 -2.04
N VAL A 89 -2.42 -2.30 -3.03
CA VAL A 89 -1.97 -3.44 -3.84
C VAL A 89 -0.75 -3.08 -4.68
N VAL A 90 -0.76 -1.94 -5.36
CA VAL A 90 0.37 -1.52 -6.21
C VAL A 90 1.62 -1.28 -5.37
N ALA A 91 1.51 -0.61 -4.23
CA ALA A 91 2.62 -0.42 -3.30
C ALA A 91 3.24 -1.75 -2.87
N PHE A 92 2.39 -2.70 -2.47
CA PHE A 92 2.82 -4.04 -2.06
C PHE A 92 3.50 -4.81 -3.20
N LEU A 93 2.91 -4.82 -4.40
CA LEU A 93 3.44 -5.54 -5.56
C LEU A 93 4.81 -5.00 -5.98
N LEU A 94 4.96 -3.68 -6.07
CA LEU A 94 6.22 -3.05 -6.47
C LEU A 94 7.32 -3.30 -5.43
N THR A 95 7.01 -3.17 -4.14
CA THR A 95 7.95 -3.45 -3.04
C THR A 95 8.37 -4.92 -3.04
N GLY A 96 7.41 -5.85 -3.11
CA GLY A 96 7.69 -7.28 -3.10
C GLY A 96 8.40 -7.80 -4.35
N ALA A 97 8.12 -7.20 -5.51
CA ALA A 97 8.76 -7.59 -6.76
C ALA A 97 10.24 -7.18 -6.84
N SER A 98 10.59 -6.06 -6.23
CA SER A 98 11.93 -5.47 -6.23
C SER A 98 12.81 -5.91 -5.07
N ASP A 99 12.23 -6.58 -4.07
CA ASP A 99 12.90 -6.89 -2.80
C ASP A 99 13.42 -5.62 -2.08
N ALA A 100 12.75 -4.49 -2.32
CA ALA A 100 13.21 -3.16 -1.89
C ALA A 100 13.40 -3.03 -0.38
N ALA A 101 12.60 -3.74 0.42
CA ALA A 101 12.69 -3.73 1.88
C ALA A 101 14.05 -4.19 2.43
N ARG A 102 14.84 -4.92 1.62
CA ARG A 102 16.18 -5.39 1.97
C ARG A 102 17.30 -4.48 1.45
N HIS A 103 16.96 -3.43 0.71
CA HIS A 103 17.92 -2.50 0.15
C HIS A 103 18.38 -1.48 1.20
N GLU A 104 19.63 -1.05 1.15
CA GLU A 104 20.21 -0.11 2.14
C GLU A 104 19.51 1.25 2.14
N GLU A 105 19.03 1.70 0.97
CA GLU A 105 18.31 2.96 0.77
C GLU A 105 16.79 2.83 0.97
N TRP A 106 16.28 1.70 1.51
CA TRP A 106 14.85 1.47 1.72
C TRP A 106 14.18 2.62 2.49
N GLY A 107 14.84 3.11 3.55
CA GLY A 107 14.33 4.15 4.44
C GLY A 107 14.04 5.49 3.75
N ASP A 108 14.71 5.76 2.62
CA ASP A 108 14.58 7.00 1.85
C ASP A 108 13.96 6.74 0.45
N SER A 109 13.42 5.54 0.23
CA SER A 109 12.87 5.15 -1.08
C SER A 109 11.46 5.69 -1.33
N LEU A 110 11.16 6.01 -2.59
CA LEU A 110 9.79 6.37 -3.01
C LEU A 110 8.83 5.17 -2.86
N LEU A 111 9.34 3.94 -2.89
CA LEU A 111 8.57 2.73 -2.61
C LEU A 111 8.07 2.67 -1.16
N LEU A 112 8.90 3.01 -0.18
CA LEU A 112 8.47 3.11 1.22
C LEU A 112 7.42 4.22 1.38
N GLU A 113 7.67 5.41 0.80
CA GLU A 113 6.66 6.49 0.80
C GLU A 113 5.33 6.04 0.17
N LEU A 114 5.38 5.25 -0.91
CA LEU A 114 4.21 4.69 -1.55
C LEU A 114 3.46 3.72 -0.65
N LEU A 115 4.18 2.87 0.08
CA LEU A 115 3.62 1.91 1.02
C LEU A 115 3.04 2.60 2.26
N ASP A 116 3.69 3.64 2.78
CA ASP A 116 3.23 4.41 3.93
C ASP A 116 1.91 5.14 3.70
N ARG A 117 1.59 5.46 2.44
CA ARG A 117 0.25 5.99 2.09
C ARG A 117 -0.88 5.01 2.43
N ALA A 118 -0.60 3.70 2.53
CA ALA A 118 -1.57 2.71 3.00
C ALA A 118 -1.99 2.94 4.46
N ASN A 119 -1.14 3.56 5.28
CA ASN A 119 -1.43 3.84 6.70
C ASN A 119 -2.56 4.87 6.88
N ASN A 120 -2.85 5.69 5.87
CA ASN A 120 -3.77 6.83 6.00
C ASN A 120 -5.16 6.61 5.39
N THR A 121 -5.54 5.37 5.03
CA THR A 121 -6.83 5.04 4.38
C THR A 121 -7.18 6.02 3.24
N GLY A 122 -6.29 6.14 2.26
CA GLY A 122 -6.53 6.86 1.02
C GLY A 122 -5.43 7.84 0.61
N TRP A 123 -5.40 8.16 -0.68
CA TRP A 123 -4.50 9.13 -1.29
C TRP A 123 -4.98 10.58 -1.07
N ARG A 124 -5.24 10.98 0.19
CA ARG A 124 -5.62 12.36 0.52
C ARG A 124 -4.38 13.19 0.88
N TYR A 125 -4.14 14.26 0.12
CA TYR A 125 -2.91 15.05 0.14
C TYR A 125 -2.81 16.06 1.30
N ASP A 126 -3.89 16.29 2.06
CA ASP A 126 -3.93 17.35 3.08
C ASP A 126 -3.05 17.09 4.32
N ARG A 127 -2.33 15.96 4.38
CA ARG A 127 -1.43 15.61 5.49
C ARG A 127 0.05 15.52 5.11
N LEU A 128 0.50 16.27 4.11
CA LEU A 128 1.94 16.48 3.90
C LEU A 128 2.50 17.48 4.92
N ARG A 129 2.52 17.05 6.18
CA ARG A 129 3.51 17.45 7.18
C ARG A 129 3.72 16.25 8.10
N ALA A 130 4.94 15.76 8.10
CA ALA A 130 5.41 14.51 8.70
C ALA A 130 5.40 14.47 10.25
N ASP A 131 4.43 15.11 10.91
CA ASP A 131 4.34 15.11 12.38
C ASP A 131 2.94 14.72 12.92
N ASP A 132 1.84 14.90 12.16
CA ASP A 132 0.48 14.76 12.71
C ASP A 132 -0.11 13.34 12.62
N GLY A 133 0.49 12.43 11.84
CA GLY A 133 -0.07 11.09 11.58
C GLY A 133 0.02 10.14 12.76
N LEU A 134 1.18 10.09 13.41
CA LEU A 134 1.47 9.20 14.54
C LEU A 134 0.66 9.59 15.79
N GLU A 135 0.52 10.88 16.09
CA GLU A 135 -0.29 11.32 17.25
C GLU A 135 -1.78 11.06 17.06
N THR A 136 -2.29 11.15 15.83
CA THR A 136 -3.70 10.82 15.53
C THR A 136 -3.98 9.32 15.70
N LEU A 137 -3.03 8.44 15.33
CA LEU A 137 -3.16 7.00 15.58
C LEU A 137 -3.02 6.65 17.06
N ARG A 138 -2.13 7.34 17.79
CA ARG A 138 -1.91 7.14 19.23
C ARG A 138 -3.13 7.51 20.07
N THR A 139 -3.79 8.62 19.74
CA THR A 139 -5.04 9.05 20.37
C THR A 139 -6.22 8.16 19.97
N THR A 140 -6.33 7.72 18.72
CA THR A 140 -7.49 6.90 18.30
C THR A 140 -7.42 5.42 18.71
N LEU A 141 -6.23 4.85 18.95
CA LEU A 141 -6.09 3.52 19.57
C LEU A 141 -6.56 3.50 21.04
N THR A 142 -6.66 4.67 21.68
CA THR A 142 -7.12 4.82 23.07
C THR A 142 -8.58 5.32 23.16
N ASP A 143 -9.09 6.02 22.14
CA ASP A 143 -10.39 6.71 22.18
C ASP A 143 -11.62 5.87 21.76
N ASP A 144 -11.45 4.64 21.26
CA ASP A 144 -12.57 3.73 20.92
C ASP A 144 -13.21 3.05 22.17
N GLY A 145 -13.10 3.68 23.35
CA GLY A 145 -13.68 3.19 24.61
C GLY A 145 -13.07 1.89 25.15
N VAL A 146 -11.82 1.59 24.79
CA VAL A 146 -11.17 0.35 25.21
C VAL A 146 -10.58 0.53 26.63
N PRO A 147 -11.04 -0.23 27.64
CA PRO A 147 -10.55 -0.09 29.02
C PRO A 147 -9.05 -0.35 29.12
N GLU A 148 -8.35 0.36 30.02
CA GLU A 148 -6.91 0.28 30.39
C GLU A 148 -6.32 -1.14 30.60
N ALA A 149 -7.12 -2.19 30.56
CA ALA A 149 -6.68 -3.59 30.57
C ALA A 149 -5.86 -4.02 29.33
N ILE A 150 -5.65 -3.13 28.35
CA ILE A 150 -4.95 -3.34 27.06
C ILE A 150 -3.47 -3.72 27.24
N GLY A 151 -2.83 -3.33 28.35
CA GLY A 151 -1.39 -3.57 28.54
C GLY A 151 -0.95 -5.04 28.54
N ARG A 152 -1.87 -6.00 28.76
CA ARG A 152 -1.53 -7.43 28.85
C ARG A 152 -1.53 -8.19 27.53
N TYR A 153 -2.01 -7.60 26.44
CA TYR A 153 -2.16 -8.30 25.16
C TYR A 153 -1.71 -7.46 23.96
N ARG A 154 -0.74 -6.59 24.19
CA ARG A 154 -0.02 -5.89 23.14
C ARG A 154 1.23 -6.70 22.79
N ALA A 155 1.30 -7.22 21.58
CA ALA A 155 2.49 -7.92 21.10
C ALA A 155 3.36 -7.04 20.22
N ILE A 156 2.77 -6.07 19.54
CA ILE A 156 3.45 -5.22 18.56
C ILE A 156 3.66 -3.83 19.17
N PRO A 157 4.90 -3.30 19.16
CA PRO A 157 5.16 -1.92 19.55
C PRO A 157 4.28 -0.93 18.76
N PRO A 158 3.87 0.19 19.36
CA PRO A 158 3.01 1.17 18.68
C PRO A 158 3.56 1.62 17.32
N ASP A 159 4.86 1.86 17.25
CA ASP A 159 5.54 2.38 16.05
C ASP A 159 5.61 1.33 14.93
N ASP A 160 5.54 0.04 15.30
CA ASP A 160 5.52 -1.09 14.36
C ASP A 160 4.08 -1.50 13.97
N LEU A 161 3.06 -0.98 14.67
CA LEU A 161 1.66 -1.28 14.41
C LEU A 161 1.08 -0.38 13.31
N LEU A 162 1.76 -0.39 12.15
CA LEU A 162 1.37 0.30 10.93
C LEU A 162 1.08 -0.73 9.83
N LEU A 163 0.16 -0.42 8.91
CA LEU A 163 -0.18 -1.35 7.84
C LEU A 163 1.02 -1.58 6.91
N SER A 164 1.75 -0.52 6.58
CA SER A 164 3.03 -0.57 5.86
C SER A 164 4.02 -1.55 6.48
N THR A 165 4.33 -1.42 7.78
CA THR A 165 5.23 -2.32 8.51
C THR A 165 4.73 -3.76 8.47
N LEU A 166 3.45 -4.01 8.77
CA LEU A 166 2.86 -5.36 8.75
C LEU A 166 2.88 -6.01 7.35
N LEU A 167 2.74 -5.20 6.30
CA LEU A 167 2.83 -5.63 4.90
C LEU A 167 4.28 -5.95 4.52
N THR A 168 5.24 -5.15 4.95
CA THR A 168 6.68 -5.42 4.80
C THR A 168 7.04 -6.75 5.48
N ASP A 169 6.63 -6.95 6.73
CA ASP A 169 6.86 -8.22 7.43
C ASP A 169 6.17 -9.40 6.72
N SER A 170 5.02 -9.16 6.09
CA SER A 170 4.32 -10.19 5.29
C SER A 170 5.15 -10.61 4.08
N LEU A 171 5.82 -9.67 3.41
CA LEU A 171 6.73 -9.97 2.31
C LEU A 171 7.92 -10.80 2.78
N GLU A 172 8.44 -10.53 3.97
CA GLU A 172 9.54 -11.33 4.53
C GLU A 172 9.09 -12.76 4.86
N ARG A 173 7.95 -12.92 5.54
CA ARG A 173 7.38 -14.23 5.92
C ARG A 173 7.06 -15.11 4.72
N HIS A 174 6.55 -14.52 3.63
CA HIS A 174 6.09 -15.28 2.47
C HIS A 174 7.07 -15.24 1.28
N SER A 175 8.21 -14.56 1.42
CA SER A 175 9.32 -14.39 0.46
C SER A 175 9.01 -14.91 -0.95
N PRO A 176 8.55 -14.05 -1.87
CA PRO A 176 8.05 -14.48 -3.18
C PRO A 176 9.12 -15.16 -4.03
N SER A 177 8.72 -16.19 -4.77
CA SER A 177 9.60 -16.82 -5.77
C SER A 177 9.96 -15.83 -6.89
N ALA A 178 11.05 -16.08 -7.61
CA ALA A 178 11.47 -15.23 -8.74
C ALA A 178 10.35 -15.06 -9.79
N ALA A 179 9.62 -16.14 -10.10
CA ALA A 179 8.48 -16.08 -11.01
C ALA A 179 7.32 -15.25 -10.45
N ALA A 180 7.07 -15.30 -9.14
CA ALA A 180 6.07 -14.44 -8.50
C ALA A 180 6.48 -12.97 -8.55
N ARG A 181 7.75 -12.65 -8.23
CA ARG A 181 8.29 -11.29 -8.32
C ARG A 181 8.13 -10.70 -9.73
N GLN A 182 8.46 -11.46 -10.77
CA GLN A 182 8.29 -11.01 -12.16
C GLN A 182 6.81 -10.74 -12.50
N ARG A 183 5.88 -11.59 -12.07
CA ARG A 183 4.43 -11.38 -12.25
C ARG A 183 3.93 -10.17 -11.47
N TRP A 184 4.46 -9.93 -10.28
CA TRP A 184 4.08 -8.79 -9.45
C TRP A 184 4.59 -7.49 -10.05
N LEU A 185 5.83 -7.45 -10.57
CA LEU A 185 6.36 -6.28 -11.26
C LEU A 185 5.53 -5.92 -12.49
N SER A 186 5.21 -6.92 -13.34
CA SER A 186 4.42 -6.68 -14.55
C SER A 186 2.99 -6.24 -14.23
N THR A 187 2.37 -6.81 -13.19
CA THR A 187 1.04 -6.41 -12.73
C THR A 187 1.05 -5.01 -12.12
N GLY A 188 2.02 -4.70 -11.26
CA GLY A 188 2.21 -3.38 -10.67
C GLY A 188 2.39 -2.31 -11.75
N ARG A 189 3.32 -2.54 -12.70
CA ARG A 189 3.53 -1.64 -13.84
C ARG A 189 2.27 -1.43 -14.66
N ARG A 190 1.53 -2.49 -15.00
CA ARG A 190 0.24 -2.38 -15.72
C ARG A 190 -0.74 -1.45 -14.99
N LEU A 191 -0.91 -1.62 -13.69
CA LEU A 191 -1.82 -0.80 -12.89
C LEU A 191 -1.36 0.66 -12.81
N VAL A 192 -0.05 0.89 -12.73
CA VAL A 192 0.57 2.22 -12.80
C VAL A 192 0.32 2.86 -14.17
N ASP A 193 0.56 2.16 -15.28
CA ASP A 193 0.32 2.63 -16.64
C ASP A 193 -1.15 3.05 -16.83
N VAL A 194 -2.10 2.19 -16.44
CA VAL A 194 -3.55 2.52 -16.49
C VAL A 194 -3.85 3.81 -15.74
N ARG A 195 -3.29 3.97 -14.53
CA ARG A 195 -3.54 5.17 -13.72
C ARG A 195 -2.91 6.43 -14.33
N ILE A 196 -1.72 6.31 -14.92
CA ILE A 196 -1.08 7.41 -15.63
C ILE A 196 -1.95 7.85 -16.81
N ASP A 197 -2.42 6.89 -17.62
CA ASP A 197 -3.23 7.16 -18.79
C ASP A 197 -4.56 7.84 -18.43
N GLU A 198 -5.24 7.37 -17.38
CA GLU A 198 -6.45 8.01 -16.84
C GLU A 198 -6.19 9.47 -16.43
N VAL A 199 -5.13 9.73 -15.66
CA VAL A 199 -4.87 11.05 -15.07
C VAL A 199 -4.30 12.02 -16.09
N VAL A 200 -3.25 11.62 -16.80
CA VAL A 200 -2.53 12.47 -17.74
C VAL A 200 -3.34 12.64 -19.02
N GLY A 201 -3.84 11.54 -19.58
CA GLY A 201 -4.72 11.54 -20.75
C GLY A 201 -6.05 12.25 -20.48
N GLY A 202 -6.64 12.05 -19.31
CA GLY A 202 -7.83 12.78 -18.83
C GLY A 202 -7.57 14.24 -18.42
N GLN A 203 -6.31 14.72 -18.51
CA GLN A 203 -5.90 16.07 -18.14
C GLN A 203 -6.26 16.48 -16.71
N HIS A 204 -6.27 15.54 -15.78
CA HIS A 204 -6.50 15.78 -14.36
C HIS A 204 -5.24 16.38 -13.71
N ARG A 205 -4.90 17.63 -14.05
CA ARG A 205 -3.65 18.30 -13.67
C ARG A 205 -3.40 18.35 -12.16
N ALA A 206 -4.46 18.45 -11.36
CA ALA A 206 -4.39 18.40 -9.89
C ALA A 206 -3.87 17.06 -9.34
N ALA A 207 -3.80 16.02 -10.15
CA ALA A 207 -3.29 14.69 -9.80
C ALA A 207 -1.91 14.39 -10.40
N TYR A 208 -1.31 15.31 -11.18
CA TYR A 208 -0.03 15.06 -11.87
C TYR A 208 1.11 14.75 -10.90
N ALA A 209 1.24 15.51 -9.80
CA ALA A 209 2.26 15.22 -8.79
C ALA A 209 2.11 13.82 -8.17
N ARG A 210 0.87 13.39 -7.90
CA ARG A 210 0.60 12.05 -7.33
C ARG A 210 1.01 10.94 -8.28
N VAL A 211 0.66 11.09 -9.55
CA VAL A 211 0.93 10.09 -10.59
C VAL A 211 2.40 10.11 -11.02
N ALA A 212 3.07 11.26 -10.99
CA ALA A 212 4.51 11.36 -11.15
C ALA A 212 5.25 10.58 -10.06
N HIS A 213 4.84 10.74 -8.80
CA HIS A 213 5.42 9.98 -7.70
C HIS A 213 5.17 8.47 -7.84
N LEU A 214 3.95 8.07 -8.22
CA LEU A 214 3.65 6.66 -8.49
C LEU A 214 4.53 6.09 -9.63
N ALA A 215 4.75 6.86 -10.69
CA ALA A 215 5.60 6.46 -11.81
C ALA A 215 7.07 6.34 -11.38
N ALA A 216 7.60 7.30 -10.62
CA ALA A 216 8.97 7.26 -10.12
C ALA A 216 9.19 6.07 -9.15
N ALA A 217 8.27 5.81 -8.22
CA ALA A 217 8.33 4.61 -7.39
C ALA A 217 8.28 3.30 -8.21
N CYS A 218 7.49 3.26 -9.29
CA CYS A 218 7.51 2.14 -10.23
C CYS A 218 8.87 2.00 -10.93
N ALA A 219 9.53 3.10 -11.28
CA ALA A 219 10.86 3.09 -11.85
C ALA A 219 11.91 2.58 -10.84
N GLU A 220 11.82 2.93 -9.55
CA GLU A 220 12.67 2.36 -8.50
C GLU A 220 12.53 0.83 -8.44
N ALA A 221 11.28 0.34 -8.45
CA ALA A 221 11.03 -1.10 -8.42
C ALA A 221 11.59 -1.80 -9.67
N ILE A 222 11.46 -1.19 -10.85
CA ILE A 222 12.07 -1.70 -12.08
C ILE A 222 13.60 -1.70 -11.97
N ARG A 223 14.20 -0.64 -11.45
CA ARG A 223 15.66 -0.54 -11.30
C ARG A 223 16.19 -1.67 -10.43
N LEU A 224 15.57 -1.86 -9.26
CA LEU A 224 15.97 -2.90 -8.32
C LEU A 224 15.74 -4.32 -8.85
N ALA A 225 14.66 -4.53 -9.62
CA ALA A 225 14.31 -5.85 -10.13
C ALA A 225 15.00 -6.24 -11.45
N ALA A 226 15.26 -5.28 -12.33
CA ALA A 226 15.67 -5.50 -13.72
C ALA A 226 16.91 -4.68 -14.14
N GLY A 227 17.22 -3.60 -13.42
CA GLY A 227 18.42 -2.80 -13.63
C GLY A 227 18.14 -1.36 -14.11
N PRO A 228 19.18 -0.51 -14.13
CA PRO A 228 19.04 0.92 -14.43
C PRO A 228 18.61 1.20 -15.87
N GLU A 229 19.00 0.36 -16.84
CA GLU A 229 18.61 0.53 -18.24
C GLU A 229 17.09 0.39 -18.44
N ASP A 230 16.47 -0.61 -17.82
CA ASP A 230 15.02 -0.83 -17.89
C ASP A 230 14.23 0.29 -17.19
N ALA A 231 14.75 0.79 -16.06
CA ALA A 231 14.15 1.91 -15.35
C ALA A 231 14.22 3.21 -16.16
N GLY A 232 15.38 3.50 -16.76
CA GLY A 232 15.56 4.64 -17.67
C GLY A 232 14.64 4.55 -18.88
N GLY A 233 14.58 3.37 -19.52
CA GLY A 233 13.68 3.12 -20.65
C GLY A 233 12.21 3.35 -20.30
N PHE A 234 11.76 2.93 -19.11
CA PHE A 234 10.41 3.21 -18.64
C PHE A 234 10.11 4.71 -18.49
N LEU A 235 11.05 5.48 -17.92
CA LEU A 235 10.88 6.92 -17.76
C LEU A 235 10.92 7.67 -19.10
N ASP A 236 11.77 7.25 -20.03
CA ASP A 236 11.85 7.80 -21.38
C ASP A 236 10.58 7.52 -22.18
N ASP A 237 10.03 6.31 -22.08
CA ASP A 237 8.74 5.93 -22.68
C ASP A 237 7.61 6.85 -22.21
N LEU A 238 7.57 7.17 -20.90
CA LEU A 238 6.57 8.11 -20.36
C LEU A 238 6.76 9.53 -20.90
N HIS A 239 8.01 10.00 -21.03
CA HIS A 239 8.31 11.30 -21.63
C HIS A 239 7.88 11.38 -23.10
N ALA A 240 8.11 10.31 -23.86
CA ALA A 240 7.74 10.20 -25.27
C ALA A 240 6.23 10.05 -25.47
N ARG A 241 5.53 9.33 -24.58
CA ARG A 241 4.07 9.13 -24.62
C ARG A 241 3.29 10.43 -24.36
N TYR A 242 3.85 11.34 -23.55
CA TYR A 242 3.17 12.56 -23.11
C TYR A 242 3.88 13.87 -23.51
N PRO A 243 4.15 14.12 -24.81
CA PRO A 243 5.01 15.22 -25.25
C PRO A 243 4.40 16.61 -24.99
N ARG A 244 3.06 16.70 -24.88
CA ARG A 244 2.32 17.95 -24.65
C ARG A 244 2.04 18.23 -23.17
N HIS A 245 2.35 17.31 -22.27
CA HIS A 245 2.07 17.44 -20.83
C HIS A 245 3.33 17.89 -20.07
N SER A 246 3.81 19.11 -20.36
CA SER A 246 5.03 19.67 -19.73
C SER A 246 4.98 19.70 -18.21
N LEU A 247 3.81 19.96 -17.61
CA LEU A 247 3.63 19.94 -16.17
C LEU A 247 3.89 18.53 -15.60
N PHE A 248 3.25 17.50 -16.16
CA PHE A 248 3.46 16.11 -15.72
C PHE A 248 4.94 15.70 -15.82
N ARG A 249 5.59 15.98 -16.96
CA ARG A 249 7.02 15.67 -17.16
C ARG A 249 7.92 16.39 -16.16
N ARG A 250 7.59 17.65 -15.81
CA ARG A 250 8.31 18.39 -14.79
C ARG A 250 8.15 17.74 -13.41
N GLU A 251 6.92 17.40 -13.01
CA GLU A 251 6.69 16.71 -11.74
C GLU A 251 7.41 15.35 -11.70
N LEU A 252 7.38 14.58 -12.80
CA LEU A 252 8.06 13.29 -12.90
C LEU A 252 9.58 13.44 -12.70
N ARG A 253 10.19 14.41 -13.38
CA ARG A 253 11.61 14.71 -13.22
C ARG A 253 11.94 15.13 -11.79
N THR A 254 11.19 16.06 -11.22
CA THR A 254 11.41 16.54 -9.85
C THR A 254 11.43 15.38 -8.85
N VAL A 255 10.47 14.45 -8.95
CA VAL A 255 10.41 13.31 -8.02
C VAL A 255 11.51 12.28 -8.33
N ALA A 256 11.81 12.02 -9.60
CA ALA A 256 12.89 11.11 -9.97
C ALA A 256 14.26 11.60 -9.48
N ASP A 257 14.55 12.91 -9.62
CA ASP A 257 15.80 13.53 -9.16
C ASP A 257 15.96 13.51 -7.62
N GLN A 258 14.87 13.31 -6.88
CA GLN A 258 14.87 13.19 -5.41
C GLN A 258 15.09 11.76 -4.93
N SER A 259 14.95 10.77 -5.81
CA SER A 259 15.09 9.36 -5.46
C SER A 259 16.57 9.00 -5.30
N PRO A 260 16.97 8.41 -4.16
CA PRO A 260 18.34 7.89 -3.99
C PRO A 260 18.63 6.73 -4.95
N LEU A 261 17.58 6.04 -5.40
CA LEU A 261 17.68 4.90 -6.30
C LEU A 261 17.74 5.32 -7.77
N LEU A 262 17.16 6.45 -8.20
CA LEU A 262 17.10 6.81 -9.62
C LEU A 262 18.18 7.82 -10.07
N GLY A 263 18.92 8.41 -9.13
CA GLY A 263 20.00 9.37 -9.39
C GLY A 263 21.29 8.79 -9.98
#